data_AF-A0A9D6Y5N2-F1
#
_entry.id   AF-A0A9D6Y5N2-F1
#
_cell.length_a   1.000
_cell.length_b   1.000
_cell.length_c   1.000
_cell.angle_alpha   90.00
_cell.angle_beta   90.00
_cell.angle_gamma   90.00
#
_symmetry.space_group_name_H-M   'P 1'
#
loop_
_entity.id
_entity.type
_entity.pdbx_description
1 polymer ?
#
loop_
_entity_poly.entity_id
_entity_poly.type
_entity_poly.pdbx_seq_one_letter_code
_entity_poly.pdbx_strand_id
1 'polypeptide(L)'
;MRHLSQRRPGFVDPGTLVMVALLAVGAISLATTSRAVEEAVSFDAAAEGATEVTAPSPTPLPPEPTATPPVNAPSVPATGGSASGGNVPEVAPVPEIAPIDDDKPEPPPNPQECRDVRRQIRDQFRELNRFEKMLRKLKLTDELEKLVALRAKLKEFDRNIQQGCTRDRLQDFWDEQVWEEINKFRCKAELPQQFNQIERELKRLEKQTTAKKLAATGLDGERFKANLGEVRSALAEAKNAVAGGSCEDANEAMQTIYEGKHPGEINGVIQRLYELGNQLKRVKDPKVREVFAEVLQPVIDAANEGDFREANQALNEVFGELQQMLFKVINSRRYRGYEPRLEKLEELLRSKLGDGGTPEVEKFDGGAPVPALPAPVQ
;
A
#
# COMPACT_ATOMS: atom_id res chain seq x y z
N MET A 1 51.87 -13.92 0.62
CA MET A 1 51.15 -12.77 1.19
C MET A 1 49.99 -12.44 0.25
N ARG A 2 48.75 -12.78 0.64
CA ARG A 2 47.52 -12.53 -0.14
C ARG A 2 46.73 -11.43 0.57
N HIS A 3 46.50 -10.30 -0.10
CA HIS A 3 45.62 -9.25 0.43
C HIS A 3 44.16 -9.56 0.06
N LEU A 4 43.35 -9.81 1.09
CA LEU A 4 41.89 -9.89 1.02
C LEU A 4 41.33 -8.47 0.97
N SER A 5 40.69 -8.11 -0.14
CA SER A 5 39.93 -6.86 -0.29
C SER A 5 38.52 -7.07 0.27
N GLN A 6 38.21 -6.39 1.37
CA GLN A 6 36.87 -6.33 1.96
C GLN A 6 35.92 -5.57 1.02
N ARG A 7 34.92 -6.26 0.49
CA ARG A 7 33.77 -5.64 -0.20
C ARG A 7 32.81 -5.08 0.85
N ARG A 8 32.52 -3.78 0.77
CA ARG A 8 31.38 -3.19 1.47
C ARG A 8 30.07 -3.66 0.80
N PRO A 9 29.02 -4.02 1.56
CA PRO A 9 27.71 -4.31 1.00
C PRO A 9 27.07 -3.03 0.45
N GLY A 10 26.49 -3.13 -0.75
CA GLY A 10 25.81 -2.03 -1.41
C GLY A 10 24.55 -1.64 -0.66
N PHE A 11 24.36 -0.32 -0.52
CA PHE A 11 23.12 0.30 -0.09
C PHE A 11 22.01 -0.09 -1.07
N VAL A 12 21.00 -0.80 -0.57
CA VAL A 12 19.77 -1.14 -1.31
C VAL A 12 18.71 -0.14 -0.88
N ASP A 13 18.09 0.48 -1.87
CA ASP A 13 16.99 1.43 -1.69
C ASP A 13 15.83 0.78 -0.90
N PRO A 14 15.38 1.37 0.22
CA PRO A 14 14.32 0.81 1.07
C PRO A 14 13.00 0.55 0.31
N GLY A 15 12.70 1.31 -0.75
CA GLY A 15 11.48 1.09 -1.55
C GLY A 15 11.48 -0.22 -2.34
N THR A 16 12.65 -0.73 -2.72
CA THR A 16 12.76 -1.97 -3.51
C THR A 16 12.66 -3.22 -2.62
N LEU A 17 13.07 -3.13 -1.35
CA LEU A 17 13.02 -4.24 -0.39
C LEU A 17 11.58 -4.56 0.07
N VAL A 18 10.70 -3.56 0.16
CA VAL A 18 9.28 -3.75 0.56
C VAL A 18 8.49 -4.47 -0.52
N MET A 19 8.70 -4.16 -1.80
CA MET A 19 8.01 -4.80 -2.93
C MET A 19 8.41 -6.27 -3.14
N VAL A 20 9.69 -6.62 -2.93
CA VAL A 20 10.16 -8.02 -3.06
C VAL A 20 9.68 -8.88 -1.88
N ALA A 21 9.54 -8.31 -0.69
CA ALA A 21 9.01 -9.02 0.48
C ALA A 21 7.50 -9.35 0.35
N LEU A 22 6.70 -8.44 -0.20
CA LEU A 22 5.26 -8.67 -0.45
C LEU A 22 5.00 -9.78 -1.49
N LEU A 23 5.83 -9.88 -2.53
CA LEU A 23 5.73 -10.94 -3.53
C LEU A 23 6.12 -12.33 -3.01
N ALA A 24 7.06 -12.42 -2.07
CA ALA A 24 7.51 -13.68 -1.50
C ALA A 24 6.49 -14.31 -0.53
N VAL A 25 5.76 -13.49 0.24
CA VAL A 25 4.73 -13.97 1.17
C VAL A 25 3.47 -14.46 0.42
N GLY A 26 3.12 -13.84 -0.70
CA GLY A 26 2.00 -14.27 -1.56
C GLY A 26 2.22 -15.64 -2.23
N ALA A 27 3.46 -15.97 -2.62
CA ALA A 27 3.76 -17.22 -3.31
C ALA A 27 3.68 -18.47 -2.41
N ILE A 28 3.94 -18.32 -1.11
CA ILE A 28 3.89 -19.45 -0.16
C ILE A 28 2.43 -19.83 0.17
N SER A 29 1.49 -18.88 0.11
CA SER A 29 0.07 -19.14 0.41
C SER A 29 -0.71 -19.80 -0.75
N LEU A 30 -0.17 -19.84 -1.96
CA LEU A 30 -0.82 -20.44 -3.15
C LEU A 30 -0.45 -21.91 -3.39
N ALA A 31 0.61 -22.42 -2.75
CA ALA A 31 1.07 -23.80 -2.97
C ALA A 31 0.28 -24.86 -2.17
N THR A 32 -0.53 -24.48 -1.18
CA THR A 32 -1.20 -25.43 -0.27
C THR A 32 -2.69 -25.66 -0.54
N THR A 33 -3.32 -24.92 -1.46
CA THR A 33 -4.77 -25.03 -1.73
C THR A 33 -5.12 -25.69 -3.07
N SER A 34 -4.14 -26.02 -3.91
CA SER A 34 -4.40 -26.51 -5.27
C SER A 34 -4.66 -28.01 -5.41
N ARG A 35 -4.87 -28.76 -4.31
CA ARG A 35 -4.99 -30.24 -4.35
C ARG A 35 -6.35 -30.81 -3.93
N ALA A 36 -7.41 -29.99 -3.85
CA ALA A 36 -8.69 -30.44 -3.28
C ALA A 36 -9.95 -30.12 -4.09
N VAL A 37 -9.85 -29.72 -5.37
CA VAL A 37 -11.04 -29.42 -6.20
C VAL A 37 -10.86 -29.96 -7.61
N GLU A 38 -10.76 -31.28 -7.73
CA GLU A 38 -10.98 -32.02 -8.98
C GLU A 38 -11.77 -33.29 -8.66
N GLU A 39 -12.98 -33.14 -8.14
CA GLU A 39 -14.01 -34.17 -8.22
C GLU A 39 -15.38 -33.53 -7.97
N ALA A 40 -16.36 -33.93 -8.77
CA ALA A 40 -17.74 -33.43 -8.86
C ALA A 40 -17.93 -32.17 -9.74
N VAL A 41 -18.37 -32.37 -10.98
CA VAL A 41 -19.78 -32.35 -11.39
C VAL A 41 -19.80 -32.48 -12.92
N SER A 42 -20.10 -33.67 -13.41
CA SER A 42 -20.72 -33.88 -14.72
C SER A 42 -22.21 -34.11 -14.48
N PHE A 43 -23.07 -33.26 -15.02
CA PHE A 43 -24.46 -33.64 -15.27
C PHE A 43 -25.04 -32.85 -16.44
N ASP A 44 -25.94 -33.54 -17.12
CA ASP A 44 -26.26 -33.48 -18.53
C ASP A 44 -27.09 -32.29 -19.03
N ALA A 45 -27.17 -32.26 -20.34
CA ALA A 45 -27.74 -31.27 -21.24
C ALA A 45 -29.29 -31.11 -21.24
N ALA A 46 -29.67 -30.03 -21.94
CA ALA A 46 -30.88 -29.82 -22.73
C ALA A 46 -32.18 -29.34 -22.02
N ALA A 47 -32.64 -28.14 -22.38
CA ALA A 47 -33.89 -27.94 -23.13
C ALA A 47 -34.14 -26.46 -23.46
N GLU A 48 -34.89 -26.27 -24.53
CA GLU A 48 -35.23 -25.06 -25.28
C GLU A 48 -36.10 -24.04 -24.53
N GLY A 49 -36.14 -22.80 -25.02
CA GLY A 49 -37.15 -21.84 -24.61
C GLY A 49 -36.86 -20.41 -25.04
N ALA A 50 -37.06 -20.11 -26.33
CA ALA A 50 -37.08 -18.75 -26.85
C ALA A 50 -38.25 -17.97 -26.24
N THR A 51 -37.97 -16.83 -25.60
CA THR A 51 -38.94 -15.75 -25.43
C THR A 51 -38.27 -14.38 -25.62
N GLU A 52 -38.91 -13.66 -26.52
CA GLU A 52 -38.74 -12.28 -26.95
C GLU A 52 -38.86 -11.30 -25.77
N VAL A 53 -37.83 -10.49 -25.53
CA VAL A 53 -37.90 -9.35 -24.59
C VAL A 53 -37.41 -8.09 -25.29
N THR A 54 -38.41 -7.31 -25.67
CA THR A 54 -38.50 -5.88 -25.92
C THR A 54 -37.32 -5.04 -25.40
N ALA A 55 -36.68 -4.32 -26.32
CA ALA A 55 -35.69 -3.29 -26.04
C ALA A 55 -36.31 -2.07 -25.31
N PRO A 56 -35.68 -1.55 -24.24
CA PRO A 56 -36.04 -0.24 -23.72
C PRO A 56 -35.34 0.88 -24.51
N SER A 57 -36.16 1.88 -24.87
CA SER A 57 -35.81 3.15 -25.50
C SER A 57 -34.89 4.00 -24.60
N PRO A 58 -33.94 4.79 -25.15
CA PRO A 58 -32.99 5.57 -24.37
C PRO A 58 -33.63 6.78 -23.68
N THR A 59 -33.33 6.94 -22.40
CA THR A 59 -33.65 8.14 -21.60
C THR A 59 -32.71 9.30 -21.99
N PRO A 60 -33.21 10.54 -22.14
CA PRO A 60 -32.41 11.68 -22.57
C PRO A 60 -31.48 12.20 -21.46
N LEU A 61 -30.29 12.67 -21.87
CA LEU A 61 -29.31 13.35 -21.02
C LEU A 61 -29.84 14.71 -20.53
N PRO A 62 -29.54 15.12 -19.29
CA PRO A 62 -29.77 16.49 -18.82
C PRO A 62 -28.74 17.48 -19.40
N PRO A 63 -29.11 18.76 -19.56
CA PRO A 63 -28.26 19.79 -20.18
C PRO A 63 -27.07 20.24 -19.31
N GLU A 64 -25.98 20.61 -19.98
CA GLU A 64 -24.78 21.24 -19.43
C GLU A 64 -25.09 22.50 -18.60
N PRO A 65 -24.47 22.68 -17.42
CA PRO A 65 -24.44 23.98 -16.77
C PRO A 65 -23.40 24.91 -17.41
N THR A 66 -23.92 26.07 -17.77
CA THR A 66 -23.28 27.26 -18.34
C THR A 66 -22.08 27.75 -17.53
N ALA A 67 -20.96 27.99 -18.21
CA ALA A 67 -19.79 28.67 -17.69
C ALA A 67 -20.11 30.10 -17.23
N THR A 68 -19.68 30.45 -16.01
CA THR A 68 -19.65 31.83 -15.49
C THR A 68 -18.18 32.24 -15.29
N PRO A 69 -17.76 33.45 -15.71
CA PRO A 69 -16.38 33.92 -15.56
C PRO A 69 -16.13 34.52 -14.16
N PRO A 70 -14.91 34.40 -13.59
CA PRO A 70 -14.55 35.16 -12.41
C PRO A 70 -14.12 36.59 -12.78
N VAL A 71 -14.79 37.54 -12.17
CA VAL A 71 -14.52 38.98 -12.17
C VAL A 71 -13.93 39.37 -10.81
N ASN A 72 -12.99 40.32 -10.85
CA ASN A 72 -12.47 41.17 -9.76
C ASN A 72 -11.39 40.61 -8.81
N ALA A 73 -10.15 41.02 -9.10
CA ALA A 73 -9.09 41.23 -8.13
C ALA A 73 -9.34 42.52 -7.30
N PRO A 74 -9.10 42.52 -5.97
CA PRO A 74 -9.05 43.75 -5.20
C PRO A 74 -7.65 44.37 -5.21
N SER A 75 -7.64 45.65 -5.58
CA SER A 75 -6.53 46.60 -5.48
C SER A 75 -6.07 46.79 -4.03
N VAL A 76 -4.77 46.76 -3.81
CA VAL A 76 -4.11 47.16 -2.56
C VAL A 76 -3.88 48.67 -2.58
N PRO A 77 -4.22 49.43 -1.53
CA PRO A 77 -3.82 50.82 -1.43
C PRO A 77 -2.40 50.95 -0.88
N ALA A 78 -1.59 51.74 -1.58
CA ALA A 78 -0.41 52.39 -1.03
C ALA A 78 -0.81 53.43 0.03
N THR A 79 0.04 53.66 1.03
CA THR A 79 0.72 54.95 1.31
C THR A 79 1.08 55.09 2.80
N GLY A 80 2.33 55.51 3.07
CA GLY A 80 2.80 56.15 4.30
C GLY A 80 3.64 55.22 5.17
N GLY A 81 4.98 55.31 5.27
CA GLY A 81 5.86 56.46 5.18
C GLY A 81 6.27 56.90 6.58
N SER A 82 7.48 56.56 7.03
CA SER A 82 8.29 57.45 7.87
C SER A 82 9.73 56.96 8.00
N ALA A 83 10.63 57.94 8.01
CA ALA A 83 12.06 57.85 7.80
C ALA A 83 12.86 57.58 9.09
N SER A 84 13.99 56.88 8.93
CA SER A 84 15.24 56.97 9.71
C SER A 84 16.17 55.93 9.11
N GLY A 85 17.40 56.14 8.65
CA GLY A 85 18.41 57.16 8.90
C GLY A 85 19.75 56.41 8.83
N GLY A 86 20.67 56.84 7.96
CA GLY A 86 22.10 56.54 8.05
C GLY A 86 22.59 55.15 7.63
N ASN A 87 23.07 55.03 6.39
CA ASN A 87 24.49 54.80 6.06
C ASN A 87 24.59 54.40 4.58
N VAL A 88 25.35 55.17 3.81
CA VAL A 88 25.74 54.83 2.45
C VAL A 88 27.07 54.08 2.53
N PRO A 89 27.15 52.77 2.23
CA PRO A 89 28.41 52.17 1.85
C PRO A 89 28.66 52.53 0.39
N GLU A 90 29.70 53.35 0.22
CA GLU A 90 30.59 53.46 -0.92
C GLU A 90 30.41 52.38 -1.99
N VAL A 91 29.88 52.81 -3.14
CA VAL A 91 29.74 51.98 -4.35
C VAL A 91 31.14 51.64 -4.85
N ALA A 92 31.57 50.41 -4.57
CA ALA A 92 32.73 49.83 -5.24
C ALA A 92 32.47 49.77 -6.76
N PRO A 93 33.49 50.02 -7.60
CA PRO A 93 33.34 49.98 -9.05
C PRO A 93 32.84 48.60 -9.49
N VAL A 94 31.75 48.59 -10.26
CA VAL A 94 31.24 47.41 -10.94
C VAL A 94 32.39 46.81 -11.76
N PRO A 95 32.85 45.59 -11.48
CA PRO A 95 33.84 44.94 -12.32
C PRO A 95 33.22 44.78 -13.71
N GLU A 96 33.93 45.32 -14.70
CA GLU A 96 33.71 45.06 -16.12
C GLU A 96 33.54 43.55 -16.30
N ILE A 97 32.32 43.14 -16.66
CA ILE A 97 32.00 41.76 -17.00
C ILE A 97 32.82 41.45 -18.24
N ALA A 98 33.99 40.87 -18.04
CA ALA A 98 34.75 40.25 -19.12
C ALA A 98 33.80 39.31 -19.87
N PRO A 99 33.83 39.26 -21.21
CA PRO A 99 33.07 38.28 -21.96
C PRO A 99 33.38 36.90 -21.36
N ILE A 100 32.34 36.23 -20.87
CA ILE A 100 32.45 34.85 -20.42
C ILE A 100 32.84 34.08 -21.69
N ASP A 101 34.12 33.69 -21.77
CA ASP A 101 34.59 32.69 -22.72
C ASP A 101 33.82 31.39 -22.43
N ASP A 102 32.66 31.24 -23.06
CA ASP A 102 31.79 30.05 -23.04
C ASP A 102 32.44 28.82 -23.73
N ASP A 103 33.67 28.95 -24.24
CA ASP A 103 34.43 27.89 -24.91
C ASP A 103 35.41 27.17 -23.97
N LYS A 104 35.10 27.06 -22.67
CA LYS A 104 35.80 26.07 -21.83
C LYS A 104 35.19 24.70 -22.10
N PRO A 105 35.93 23.75 -22.69
CA PRO A 105 35.41 22.41 -22.92
C PRO A 105 34.97 21.83 -21.58
N GLU A 106 33.71 21.40 -21.51
CA GLU A 106 33.18 20.79 -20.30
C GLU A 106 34.11 19.66 -19.84
N PRO A 107 34.39 19.56 -18.53
CA PRO A 107 35.23 18.51 -18.02
C PRO A 107 34.65 17.15 -18.43
N PRO A 108 35.49 16.19 -18.86
CA PRO A 108 35.01 14.89 -19.28
C PRO A 108 34.20 14.24 -18.15
N PRO A 109 33.13 13.49 -18.46
CA PRO A 109 32.29 12.87 -17.45
C PRO A 109 33.10 12.00 -16.51
N ASN A 110 32.71 12.00 -15.24
CA ASN A 110 33.29 11.10 -14.27
C ASN A 110 33.08 9.64 -14.74
N PRO A 111 34.14 8.80 -14.82
CA PRO A 111 34.00 7.39 -15.19
C PRO A 111 32.98 6.62 -14.35
N GLN A 112 32.68 7.10 -13.14
CA GLN A 112 31.63 6.55 -12.29
C GLN A 112 30.22 6.77 -12.86
N GLU A 113 29.91 7.96 -13.37
CA GLU A 113 28.61 8.28 -13.97
C GLU A 113 28.31 7.36 -15.16
N CYS A 114 29.31 7.15 -16.01
CA CYS A 114 29.24 6.21 -17.13
C CYS A 114 28.89 4.78 -16.67
N ARG A 115 29.46 4.33 -15.54
CA ARG A 115 29.16 3.01 -14.98
C ARG A 115 27.75 2.95 -14.39
N ASP A 116 27.31 4.02 -13.75
CA ASP A 116 26.00 4.09 -13.11
C ASP A 116 24.87 4.14 -14.15
N VAL A 117 25.01 4.96 -15.21
CA VAL A 117 24.04 4.97 -16.32
C VAL A 117 23.97 3.62 -17.01
N ARG A 118 25.10 2.97 -17.29
CA ARG A 118 25.09 1.60 -17.87
C ARG A 118 24.49 0.55 -16.93
N ARG A 119 24.55 0.75 -15.62
CA ARG A 119 23.82 -0.08 -14.65
C ARG A 119 22.31 0.18 -14.77
N GLN A 120 21.88 1.44 -14.78
CA GLN A 120 20.48 1.82 -14.96
C GLN A 120 19.90 1.24 -16.26
N ILE A 121 20.59 1.38 -17.38
CA ILE A 121 20.16 0.80 -18.67
C ILE A 121 19.96 -0.72 -18.56
N ARG A 122 20.87 -1.44 -17.89
CA ARG A 122 20.71 -2.90 -17.68
C ARG A 122 19.52 -3.24 -16.82
N ASP A 123 19.24 -2.44 -15.79
CA ASP A 123 18.07 -2.64 -14.93
C ASP A 123 16.77 -2.33 -15.70
N GLN A 124 16.75 -1.27 -16.52
CA GLN A 124 15.64 -0.97 -17.45
C GLN A 124 15.41 -2.10 -18.46
N PHE A 125 16.46 -2.72 -19.02
CA PHE A 125 16.31 -3.90 -19.86
C PHE A 125 15.66 -5.09 -19.14
N ARG A 126 15.99 -5.30 -17.86
CA ARG A 126 15.37 -6.38 -17.08
C ARG A 126 13.88 -6.14 -16.91
N GLU A 127 13.50 -4.91 -16.58
CA GLU A 127 12.09 -4.50 -16.46
C GLU A 127 11.35 -4.66 -17.79
N LEU A 128 11.90 -4.18 -18.91
CA LEU A 128 11.27 -4.36 -20.23
C LEU A 128 11.09 -5.84 -20.59
N ASN A 129 12.06 -6.71 -20.31
CA ASN A 129 11.90 -8.16 -20.54
C ASN A 129 10.81 -8.77 -19.65
N ARG A 130 10.61 -8.25 -18.44
CA ARG A 130 9.52 -8.66 -17.54
C ARG A 130 8.17 -8.20 -18.11
N PHE A 131 8.06 -6.96 -18.56
CA PHE A 131 6.84 -6.42 -19.19
C PHE A 131 6.49 -7.13 -20.49
N GLU A 132 7.47 -7.47 -21.33
CA GLU A 132 7.23 -8.22 -22.57
C GLU A 132 6.45 -9.52 -22.30
N LYS A 133 6.87 -10.28 -21.27
CA LYS A 133 6.18 -11.52 -20.88
C LYS A 133 4.75 -11.26 -20.39
N MET A 134 4.51 -10.15 -19.68
CA MET A 134 3.19 -9.80 -19.18
C MET A 134 2.27 -9.31 -20.31
N LEU A 135 2.75 -8.41 -21.17
CA LEU A 135 2.00 -7.90 -22.31
C LEU A 135 1.62 -9.01 -23.30
N ARG A 136 2.51 -9.99 -23.55
CA ARG A 136 2.19 -11.19 -24.36
C ARG A 136 1.03 -12.00 -23.77
N LYS A 137 0.99 -12.17 -22.44
CA LYS A 137 -0.11 -12.87 -21.76
C LYS A 137 -1.42 -12.08 -21.84
N LEU A 138 -1.34 -10.76 -21.77
CA LEU A 138 -2.48 -9.85 -21.89
C LEU A 138 -2.92 -9.60 -23.34
N LYS A 139 -2.17 -10.09 -24.33
CA LYS A 139 -2.42 -9.92 -25.76
C LYS A 139 -2.49 -8.45 -26.20
N LEU A 140 -1.71 -7.58 -25.55
CA LEU A 140 -1.60 -6.16 -25.89
C LEU A 140 -0.52 -5.97 -26.97
N THR A 141 -0.91 -6.14 -28.24
CA THR A 141 0.00 -6.07 -29.40
C THR A 141 0.65 -4.71 -29.56
N ASP A 142 -0.13 -3.64 -29.45
CA ASP A 142 0.35 -2.26 -29.70
C ASP A 142 1.38 -1.83 -28.65
N GLU A 143 1.17 -2.24 -27.39
CA GLU A 143 2.13 -1.98 -26.31
C GLU A 143 3.39 -2.82 -26.46
N LEU A 144 3.29 -4.02 -27.05
CA LEU A 144 4.45 -4.85 -27.34
C LEU A 144 5.33 -4.21 -28.42
N GLU A 145 4.75 -3.57 -29.43
CA GLU A 145 5.50 -2.81 -30.44
C GLU A 145 6.24 -1.62 -29.83
N LYS A 146 5.55 -0.84 -28.97
CA LYS A 146 6.18 0.27 -28.22
C LYS A 146 7.33 -0.22 -27.33
N LEU A 147 7.16 -1.37 -26.67
CA LEU A 147 8.20 -1.98 -25.86
C LEU A 147 9.42 -2.38 -26.69
N VAL A 148 9.20 -2.96 -27.88
CA VAL A 148 10.29 -3.32 -28.82
C VAL A 148 11.05 -2.08 -29.28
N ALA A 149 10.33 -0.99 -29.60
CA ALA A 149 10.94 0.28 -29.98
C ALA A 149 11.78 0.87 -28.83
N LEU A 150 11.24 0.92 -27.62
CA LEU A 150 11.97 1.42 -26.44
C LEU A 150 13.20 0.59 -26.12
N ARG A 151 13.10 -0.74 -26.30
CA ARG A 151 14.24 -1.66 -26.14
C ARG A 151 15.33 -1.40 -27.17
N ALA A 152 14.97 -1.07 -28.42
CA ALA A 152 15.94 -0.70 -29.45
C ALA A 152 16.65 0.61 -29.08
N LYS A 153 15.90 1.61 -28.60
CA LYS A 153 16.45 2.88 -28.13
C LYS A 153 17.42 2.71 -26.95
N LEU A 154 17.09 1.88 -25.97
CA LEU A 154 18.01 1.56 -24.87
C LEU A 154 19.30 0.86 -25.35
N LYS A 155 19.22 0.03 -26.40
CA LYS A 155 20.42 -0.60 -26.97
C LYS A 155 21.32 0.44 -27.63
N GLU A 156 20.71 1.43 -28.27
CA GLU A 156 21.43 2.54 -28.85
C GLU A 156 22.14 3.38 -27.79
N PHE A 157 21.48 3.73 -26.68
CA PHE A 157 22.13 4.42 -25.56
C PHE A 157 23.31 3.63 -24.98
N ASP A 158 23.16 2.33 -24.69
CA ASP A 158 24.28 1.51 -24.17
C ASP A 158 25.45 1.46 -25.16
N ARG A 159 25.15 1.32 -26.47
CA ARG A 159 26.18 1.33 -27.51
C ARG A 159 26.90 2.68 -27.58
N ASN A 160 26.17 3.79 -27.57
CA ASN A 160 26.73 5.13 -27.67
C ASN A 160 27.63 5.43 -26.47
N ILE A 161 27.18 5.11 -25.25
CA ILE A 161 27.98 5.28 -24.03
C ILE A 161 29.19 4.34 -24.03
N GLN A 162 29.06 3.12 -24.55
CA GLN A 162 30.19 2.18 -24.66
C GLN A 162 31.25 2.62 -25.67
N GLN A 163 30.85 3.26 -26.78
CA GLN A 163 31.77 3.78 -27.81
C GLN A 163 32.49 5.07 -27.38
N GLY A 164 32.01 5.73 -26.33
CA GLY A 164 32.61 6.92 -25.75
C GLY A 164 31.61 7.56 -24.78
N CYS A 165 32.02 7.73 -23.53
CA CYS A 165 31.18 8.38 -22.54
C CYS A 165 31.46 9.88 -22.56
N THR A 166 30.59 10.64 -23.22
CA THR A 166 30.62 12.12 -23.26
C THR A 166 29.44 12.68 -22.48
N ARG A 167 29.52 13.94 -22.07
CA ARG A 167 28.45 14.58 -21.28
C ARG A 167 27.14 14.61 -22.07
N ASP A 168 27.21 14.97 -23.35
CA ASP A 168 26.08 14.96 -24.29
C ASP A 168 25.37 13.60 -24.33
N ARG A 169 26.12 12.49 -24.43
CA ARG A 169 25.52 11.15 -24.51
C ARG A 169 24.85 10.72 -23.21
N LEU A 170 25.33 11.19 -22.07
CA LEU A 170 24.67 10.96 -20.79
C LEU A 170 23.41 11.83 -20.67
N GLN A 171 23.49 13.08 -21.14
CA GLN A 171 22.36 14.01 -21.18
C GLN A 171 21.23 13.47 -22.07
N ASP A 172 21.55 13.00 -23.28
CA ASP A 172 20.60 12.37 -24.20
C ASP A 172 19.83 11.20 -23.52
N PHE A 173 20.50 10.43 -22.66
CA PHE A 173 19.87 9.33 -21.93
C PHE A 173 18.95 9.84 -20.81
N TRP A 174 19.35 10.88 -20.08
CA TRP A 174 18.54 11.43 -18.98
C TRP A 174 17.33 12.20 -19.50
N ASP A 175 17.49 12.97 -20.57
CA ASP A 175 16.42 13.75 -21.19
C ASP A 175 15.33 12.87 -21.80
N GLU A 176 15.69 11.65 -22.19
CA GLU A 176 14.71 10.69 -22.72
C GLU A 176 13.76 10.15 -21.65
N GLN A 177 14.09 10.29 -20.36
CA GLN A 177 13.23 9.87 -19.26
C GLN A 177 12.66 8.45 -19.41
N VAL A 178 13.49 7.50 -19.87
CA VAL A 178 13.07 6.13 -20.21
C VAL A 178 12.29 5.42 -19.08
N TRP A 179 12.52 5.79 -17.82
CA TRP A 179 11.76 5.28 -16.69
C TRP A 179 10.28 5.66 -16.71
N GLU A 180 9.92 6.84 -17.21
CA GLU A 180 8.53 7.25 -17.35
C GLU A 180 7.80 6.40 -18.39
N GLU A 181 8.45 6.12 -19.52
CA GLU A 181 7.94 5.18 -20.53
C GLU A 181 7.80 3.75 -19.97
N ILE A 182 8.77 3.30 -19.17
CA ILE A 182 8.67 2.02 -18.45
C ILE A 182 7.48 2.00 -17.49
N ASN A 183 7.24 3.10 -16.77
CA ASN A 183 6.11 3.21 -15.84
C ASN A 183 4.76 3.13 -16.56
N LYS A 184 4.65 3.60 -17.82
CA LYS A 184 3.43 3.40 -18.63
C LYS A 184 3.15 1.92 -18.89
N PHE A 185 4.18 1.10 -19.16
CA PHE A 185 3.99 -0.35 -19.28
C PHE A 185 3.61 -1.00 -17.95
N ARG A 186 4.22 -0.56 -16.84
CA ARG A 186 3.85 -1.03 -15.50
C ARG A 186 2.37 -0.80 -15.21
N CYS A 187 1.91 0.41 -15.46
CA CYS A 187 0.53 0.82 -15.31
C CYS A 187 -0.45 -0.02 -16.14
N LYS A 188 -0.12 -0.34 -17.40
CA LYS A 188 -0.99 -1.17 -18.26
C LYS A 188 -0.91 -2.67 -17.97
N ALA A 189 0.23 -3.16 -17.48
CA ALA A 189 0.45 -4.59 -17.29
C ALA A 189 0.17 -5.08 -15.86
N GLU A 190 0.56 -4.29 -14.85
CA GLU A 190 0.52 -4.68 -13.43
C GLU A 190 -0.73 -4.16 -12.72
N LEU A 191 -1.10 -2.88 -12.89
CA LEU A 191 -2.24 -2.31 -12.16
C LEU A 191 -3.55 -3.07 -12.42
N PRO A 192 -3.90 -3.49 -13.65
CA PRO A 192 -5.11 -4.30 -13.86
C PRO A 192 -5.11 -5.63 -13.10
N GLN A 193 -3.93 -6.24 -12.90
CA GLN A 193 -3.83 -7.47 -12.10
C GLN A 193 -4.06 -7.18 -10.62
N GLN A 194 -3.46 -6.10 -10.10
CA GLN A 194 -3.66 -5.64 -8.73
C GLN A 194 -5.12 -5.26 -8.48
N PHE A 195 -5.76 -4.53 -9.39
CA PHE A 195 -7.18 -4.19 -9.31
C PHE A 195 -8.06 -5.44 -9.18
N ASN A 196 -7.82 -6.44 -10.02
CA ASN A 196 -8.55 -7.71 -9.98
C ASN A 196 -8.31 -8.50 -8.69
N GLN A 197 -7.12 -8.37 -8.07
CA GLN A 197 -6.84 -8.99 -6.78
C GLN A 197 -7.58 -8.25 -5.66
N ILE A 198 -7.44 -6.94 -5.58
CA ILE A 198 -8.11 -6.08 -4.60
C ILE A 198 -9.63 -6.27 -4.68
N GLU A 199 -10.21 -6.29 -5.88
CA GLU A 199 -11.65 -6.49 -6.05
C GLU A 199 -12.12 -7.87 -5.54
N ARG A 200 -11.33 -8.93 -5.78
CA ARG A 200 -11.63 -10.27 -5.24
C ARG A 200 -11.54 -10.30 -3.72
N GLU A 201 -10.56 -9.63 -3.14
CA GLU A 201 -10.38 -9.52 -1.70
C GLU A 201 -11.50 -8.70 -1.05
N LEU A 202 -11.90 -7.57 -1.65
CA LEU A 202 -13.05 -6.76 -1.21
C LEU A 202 -14.35 -7.56 -1.22
N LYS A 203 -14.66 -8.28 -2.31
CA LYS A 203 -15.82 -9.18 -2.38
C LYS A 203 -15.79 -10.25 -1.29
N ARG A 204 -14.60 -10.74 -0.92
CA ARG A 204 -14.45 -11.70 0.18
C ARG A 204 -14.69 -11.04 1.54
N LEU A 205 -14.16 -9.84 1.77
CA LEU A 205 -14.37 -9.07 3.00
C LEU A 205 -15.83 -8.69 3.19
N GLU A 206 -16.52 -8.26 2.14
CA GLU A 206 -17.97 -7.99 2.14
C GLU A 206 -18.77 -9.18 2.65
N LYS A 207 -18.51 -10.38 2.12
CA LYS A 207 -19.16 -11.61 2.59
C LYS A 207 -18.85 -11.92 4.06
N GLN A 208 -17.70 -11.47 4.57
CA GLN A 208 -17.37 -11.62 6.00
C GLN A 208 -18.11 -10.61 6.88
N THR A 209 -18.43 -9.41 6.36
CA THR A 209 -19.20 -8.40 7.12
C THR A 209 -20.64 -8.82 7.40
N THR A 210 -21.27 -9.52 6.46
CA THR A 210 -22.62 -10.06 6.62
C THR A 210 -22.63 -11.36 7.42
N ALA A 211 -21.46 -12.00 7.59
CA ALA A 211 -21.32 -13.17 8.43
C ALA A 211 -21.20 -12.76 9.91
N LYS A 212 -21.68 -13.61 10.81
CA LYS A 212 -21.47 -13.50 12.28
C LYS A 212 -20.00 -13.43 12.72
N LYS A 213 -19.05 -13.56 11.77
CA LYS A 213 -17.61 -13.49 12.03
C LYS A 213 -17.19 -12.11 12.49
N LEU A 214 -17.68 -11.04 11.85
CA LEU A 214 -17.30 -9.67 12.21
C LEU A 214 -17.80 -9.31 13.62
N ALA A 215 -19.07 -9.60 13.92
CA ALA A 215 -19.65 -9.36 15.25
C ALA A 215 -18.91 -10.08 16.38
N ALA A 216 -18.26 -11.23 16.10
CA ALA A 216 -17.48 -11.96 17.08
C ALA A 216 -16.09 -11.38 17.35
N THR A 217 -15.66 -10.36 16.61
CA THR A 217 -14.33 -9.74 16.74
C THR A 217 -14.33 -8.43 17.55
N GLY A 218 -15.51 -7.89 17.88
CA GLY A 218 -15.61 -6.58 18.53
C GLY A 218 -15.46 -5.39 17.58
N LEU A 219 -15.27 -5.65 16.28
CA LEU A 219 -15.20 -4.61 15.25
C LEU A 219 -16.57 -4.00 14.97
N ASP A 220 -16.59 -2.68 14.80
CA ASP A 220 -17.77 -1.91 14.42
C ASP A 220 -18.10 -2.20 12.94
N GLY A 221 -19.25 -2.83 12.72
CA GLY A 221 -19.71 -3.22 11.39
C GLY A 221 -20.03 -2.05 10.47
N GLU A 222 -20.43 -0.89 10.98
CA GLU A 222 -20.72 0.29 10.18
C GLU A 222 -19.43 0.97 9.73
N ARG A 223 -18.50 1.21 10.66
CA ARG A 223 -17.16 1.74 10.35
C ARG A 223 -16.41 0.83 9.39
N PHE A 224 -16.48 -0.48 9.60
CA PHE A 224 -15.88 -1.43 8.68
C PHE A 224 -16.46 -1.34 7.26
N LYS A 225 -17.79 -1.20 7.12
CA LYS A 225 -18.43 -1.00 5.82
C LYS A 225 -18.02 0.32 5.17
N ALA A 226 -17.89 1.39 5.94
CA ALA A 226 -17.40 2.67 5.47
C ALA A 226 -15.98 2.55 4.91
N ASN A 227 -15.07 1.92 5.66
CA ASN A 227 -13.69 1.65 5.22
C ASN A 227 -13.64 0.84 3.93
N LEU A 228 -14.46 -0.21 3.78
CA LEU A 228 -14.57 -0.94 2.51
C LEU A 228 -15.12 -0.07 1.37
N GLY A 229 -16.01 0.87 1.67
CA GLY A 229 -16.53 1.85 0.72
C GLY A 229 -15.44 2.78 0.17
N GLU A 230 -14.58 3.27 1.05
CA GLU A 230 -13.44 4.13 0.68
C GLU A 230 -12.44 3.38 -0.22
N VAL A 231 -12.10 2.13 0.13
CA VAL A 231 -11.23 1.29 -0.72
C VAL A 231 -11.86 1.03 -2.09
N ARG A 232 -13.19 0.87 -2.16
CA ARG A 232 -13.89 0.76 -3.45
C ARG A 232 -13.83 2.07 -4.26
N SER A 233 -13.99 3.22 -3.61
CA SER A 233 -13.89 4.52 -4.29
C SER A 233 -12.50 4.71 -4.89
N ALA A 234 -11.46 4.51 -4.06
CA ALA A 234 -10.07 4.60 -4.50
C ALA A 234 -9.76 3.61 -5.65
N LEU A 235 -10.27 2.38 -5.58
CA LEU A 235 -10.11 1.41 -6.66
C LEU A 235 -10.82 1.84 -7.95
N ALA A 236 -12.00 2.45 -7.84
CA ALA A 236 -12.75 2.95 -9.00
C ALA A 236 -12.04 4.16 -9.64
N GLU A 237 -11.53 5.09 -8.83
CA GLU A 237 -10.70 6.21 -9.27
C GLU A 237 -9.45 5.73 -9.99
N ALA A 238 -8.73 4.77 -9.40
CA ALA A 238 -7.55 4.18 -10.03
C ALA A 238 -7.85 3.51 -11.38
N LYS A 239 -8.98 2.78 -11.48
CA LYS A 239 -9.43 2.18 -12.74
C LYS A 239 -9.75 3.23 -13.79
N ASN A 240 -10.44 4.31 -13.40
CA ASN A 240 -10.78 5.41 -14.30
C ASN A 240 -9.53 6.15 -14.80
N ALA A 241 -8.55 6.39 -13.92
CA ALA A 241 -7.28 7.00 -14.27
C ALA A 241 -6.50 6.15 -15.29
N VAL A 242 -6.41 4.82 -15.07
CA VAL A 242 -5.78 3.91 -16.05
C VAL A 242 -6.52 3.92 -17.39
N ALA A 243 -7.85 3.93 -17.38
CA ALA A 243 -8.65 4.01 -18.60
C ALA A 243 -8.46 5.36 -19.33
N GLY A 244 -8.28 6.44 -18.58
CA GLY A 244 -7.92 7.78 -19.09
C GLY A 244 -6.46 7.92 -19.52
N GLY A 245 -5.63 6.90 -19.30
CA GLY A 245 -4.20 6.90 -19.65
C GLY A 245 -3.29 7.64 -18.66
N SER A 246 -3.82 8.08 -17.51
CA SER A 246 -3.04 8.73 -16.46
C SER A 246 -2.57 7.72 -15.42
N CYS A 247 -1.28 7.41 -15.46
CA CYS A 247 -0.67 6.45 -14.54
C CYS A 247 -0.28 7.08 -13.20
N GLU A 248 -0.04 8.39 -13.17
CA GLU A 248 0.24 9.13 -11.95
C GLU A 248 -1.00 9.17 -11.06
N ASP A 249 -2.14 9.65 -11.60
CA ASP A 249 -3.43 9.67 -10.89
C ASP A 249 -3.85 8.26 -10.44
N ALA A 250 -3.58 7.23 -11.26
CA ALA A 250 -3.88 5.86 -10.89
C ALA A 250 -3.06 5.38 -9.69
N ASN A 251 -1.78 5.78 -9.60
CA ASN A 251 -0.93 5.44 -8.47
C ASN A 251 -1.30 6.25 -7.22
N GLU A 252 -1.68 7.52 -7.37
CA GLU A 252 -2.16 8.36 -6.27
C GLU A 252 -3.45 7.77 -5.67
N ALA A 253 -4.42 7.40 -6.50
CA ALA A 253 -5.63 6.73 -6.03
C ALA A 253 -5.32 5.39 -5.33
N MET A 254 -4.37 4.62 -5.85
CA MET A 254 -3.91 3.37 -5.23
C MET A 254 -3.16 3.58 -3.91
N GLN A 255 -2.52 4.75 -3.72
CA GLN A 255 -1.79 5.07 -2.49
C GLN A 255 -2.71 5.03 -1.26
N THR A 256 -3.94 5.51 -1.40
CA THR A 256 -4.98 5.39 -0.35
C THR A 256 -5.23 3.95 0.08
N ILE A 257 -5.12 3.00 -0.86
CA ILE A 257 -5.26 1.56 -0.57
C ILE A 257 -3.98 1.03 0.09
N TYR A 258 -2.81 1.49 -0.33
CA TYR A 258 -1.53 1.05 0.22
C TYR A 258 -1.22 1.62 1.61
N GLU A 259 -1.83 2.72 2.01
CA GLU A 259 -1.63 3.38 3.30
C GLU A 259 -2.64 2.89 4.34
N GLY A 260 -2.58 1.60 4.68
CA GLY A 260 -3.28 1.03 5.85
C GLY A 260 -4.69 0.49 5.58
N LYS A 261 -5.20 0.62 4.35
CA LYS A 261 -6.52 0.11 3.94
C LYS A 261 -6.44 -1.05 2.96
N HIS A 262 -5.28 -1.71 2.87
CA HIS A 262 -5.09 -2.78 1.92
C HIS A 262 -5.97 -3.98 2.33
N PRO A 263 -6.82 -4.55 1.44
CA PRO A 263 -7.74 -5.63 1.83
C PRO A 263 -7.08 -6.84 2.50
N GLY A 264 -5.83 -7.15 2.11
CA GLY A 264 -5.00 -8.16 2.78
C GLY A 264 -4.71 -7.85 4.26
N GLU A 265 -4.42 -6.60 4.61
CA GLU A 265 -4.20 -6.14 5.99
C GLU A 265 -5.50 -6.29 6.79
N ILE A 266 -6.62 -5.82 6.22
CA ILE A 266 -7.97 -5.90 6.79
C ILE A 266 -8.34 -7.36 7.10
N ASN A 267 -8.21 -8.25 6.11
CA ASN A 267 -8.55 -9.66 6.27
C ASN A 267 -7.63 -10.36 7.29
N GLY A 268 -6.35 -9.95 7.38
CA GLY A 268 -5.41 -10.46 8.36
C GLY A 268 -5.85 -10.20 9.80
N VAL A 269 -6.26 -8.96 10.10
CA VAL A 269 -6.78 -8.58 11.42
C VAL A 269 -8.04 -9.36 11.76
N ILE A 270 -9.04 -9.37 10.85
CA ILE A 270 -10.31 -10.07 11.09
C ILE A 270 -10.10 -11.56 11.36
N GLN A 271 -9.30 -12.25 10.55
CA GLN A 271 -9.12 -13.69 10.70
C GLN A 271 -8.48 -14.04 12.04
N ARG A 272 -7.47 -13.27 12.46
CA ARG A 272 -6.77 -13.51 13.72
C ARG A 272 -7.61 -13.15 14.93
N LEU A 273 -8.33 -12.01 14.91
CA LEU A 273 -9.27 -11.67 15.98
C LEU A 273 -10.38 -12.73 16.09
N TYR A 274 -10.89 -13.22 14.96
CA TYR A 274 -11.91 -14.26 14.95
C TYR A 274 -11.39 -15.60 15.50
N GLU A 275 -10.14 -15.96 15.16
CA GLU A 275 -9.48 -17.15 15.69
C GLU A 275 -9.30 -17.05 17.21
N LEU A 276 -8.74 -15.94 17.70
CA LEU A 276 -8.54 -15.69 19.13
C LEU A 276 -9.88 -15.69 19.87
N GLY A 277 -10.90 -15.01 19.35
CA GLY A 277 -12.24 -14.99 19.93
C GLY A 277 -12.86 -16.38 20.02
N ASN A 278 -12.70 -17.23 19.00
CA ASN A 278 -13.20 -18.60 19.02
C ASN A 278 -12.44 -19.51 20.01
N GLN A 279 -11.13 -19.33 20.16
CA GLN A 279 -10.35 -20.04 21.17
C GLN A 279 -10.75 -19.56 22.58
N LEU A 280 -10.95 -18.26 22.77
CA LEU A 280 -11.33 -17.65 24.04
C LEU A 280 -12.69 -18.12 24.54
N LYS A 281 -13.65 -18.42 23.64
CA LYS A 281 -14.94 -19.04 24.00
C LYS A 281 -14.78 -20.37 24.76
N ARG A 282 -13.67 -21.09 24.55
CA ARG A 282 -13.37 -22.37 25.22
C ARG A 282 -12.79 -22.18 26.62
N VAL A 283 -12.28 -20.98 26.93
CA VAL A 283 -11.77 -20.62 28.25
C VAL A 283 -12.96 -20.34 29.17
N LYS A 284 -13.01 -20.99 30.34
CA LYS A 284 -14.09 -20.78 31.33
C LYS A 284 -13.76 -19.71 32.37
N ASP A 285 -12.47 -19.42 32.56
CA ASP A 285 -12.01 -18.45 33.56
C ASP A 285 -12.33 -17.01 33.11
N PRO A 286 -13.15 -16.26 33.88
CA PRO A 286 -13.47 -14.88 33.54
C PRO A 286 -12.25 -13.96 33.61
N LYS A 287 -11.29 -14.19 34.51
CA LYS A 287 -10.10 -13.33 34.64
C LYS A 287 -9.22 -13.41 33.40
N VAL A 288 -9.04 -14.62 32.86
CA VAL A 288 -8.31 -14.80 31.61
C VAL A 288 -9.05 -14.11 30.46
N ARG A 289 -10.38 -14.16 30.42
CA ARG A 289 -11.15 -13.45 29.38
C ARG A 289 -11.01 -11.94 29.46
N GLU A 290 -10.98 -11.38 30.67
CA GLU A 290 -10.80 -9.96 30.92
C GLU A 290 -9.42 -9.48 30.43
N VAL A 291 -8.34 -10.16 30.81
CA VAL A 291 -6.99 -9.83 30.33
C VAL A 291 -6.91 -9.91 28.80
N PHE A 292 -7.55 -10.89 28.17
CA PHE A 292 -7.61 -10.95 26.69
C PHE A 292 -8.36 -9.78 26.08
N ALA A 293 -9.46 -9.33 26.69
CA ALA A 293 -10.21 -8.19 26.20
C ALA A 293 -9.36 -6.91 26.29
N GLU A 294 -8.68 -6.68 27.42
CA GLU A 294 -7.78 -5.54 27.60
C GLU A 294 -6.64 -5.52 26.57
N VAL A 295 -6.03 -6.68 26.29
CA VAL A 295 -4.91 -6.77 25.33
C VAL A 295 -5.36 -6.56 23.90
N LEU A 296 -6.56 -7.01 23.56
CA LEU A 296 -7.08 -6.87 22.21
C LEU A 296 -7.77 -5.52 21.98
N GLN A 297 -8.07 -4.76 23.05
CA GLN A 297 -8.76 -3.48 22.92
C GLN A 297 -8.01 -2.48 22.02
N PRO A 298 -6.68 -2.26 22.16
CA PRO A 298 -5.94 -1.37 21.26
C PRO A 298 -5.98 -1.83 19.79
N VAL A 299 -5.97 -3.14 19.55
CA VAL A 299 -6.09 -3.71 18.19
C VAL A 299 -7.47 -3.42 17.60
N ILE A 300 -8.52 -3.56 18.42
CA ILE A 300 -9.91 -3.30 18.03
C ILE A 300 -10.11 -1.80 17.78
N ASP A 301 -9.57 -0.94 18.63
CA ASP A 301 -9.68 0.51 18.52
C ASP A 301 -9.01 1.00 17.23
N ALA A 302 -7.74 0.64 16.98
CA ALA A 302 -7.05 0.97 15.74
C ALA A 302 -7.80 0.47 14.48
N ALA A 303 -8.33 -0.76 14.53
CA ALA A 303 -9.11 -1.30 13.41
C ALA A 303 -10.45 -0.56 13.21
N ASN A 304 -11.09 -0.10 14.28
CA ASN A 304 -12.30 0.71 14.22
C ASN A 304 -12.02 2.15 13.75
N GLU A 305 -10.82 2.67 13.98
CA GLU A 305 -10.36 3.93 13.39
C GLU A 305 -9.99 3.79 11.90
N GLY A 306 -9.88 2.56 11.42
CA GLY A 306 -9.56 2.24 10.02
C GLY A 306 -8.06 2.09 9.75
N ASP A 307 -7.21 2.15 10.79
CA ASP A 307 -5.79 1.85 10.68
C ASP A 307 -5.53 0.34 10.89
N PHE A 308 -5.78 -0.43 9.83
CA PHE A 308 -5.56 -1.88 9.86
C PHE A 308 -4.08 -2.26 9.84
N ARG A 309 -3.19 -1.32 9.50
CA ARG A 309 -1.75 -1.52 9.59
C ARG A 309 -1.30 -1.47 11.04
N GLU A 310 -1.68 -0.44 11.77
CA GLU A 310 -1.44 -0.33 13.21
C GLU A 310 -2.07 -1.49 13.96
N ALA A 311 -3.34 -1.81 13.67
CA ALA A 311 -4.00 -2.97 14.26
C ALA A 311 -3.24 -4.28 13.99
N ASN A 312 -2.71 -4.48 12.78
CA ASN A 312 -1.88 -5.66 12.48
C ASN A 312 -0.55 -5.66 13.24
N GLN A 313 0.10 -4.51 13.39
CA GLN A 313 1.35 -4.38 14.15
C GLN A 313 1.12 -4.73 15.62
N ALA A 314 0.15 -4.05 16.26
CA ALA A 314 -0.25 -4.32 17.63
C ALA A 314 -0.63 -5.81 17.81
N LEU A 315 -1.40 -6.37 16.88
CA LEU A 315 -1.77 -7.78 16.93
C LEU A 315 -0.55 -8.70 16.78
N ASN A 316 0.39 -8.44 15.87
CA ASN A 316 1.60 -9.25 15.71
C ASN A 316 2.45 -9.28 16.99
N GLU A 317 2.50 -8.17 17.73
CA GLU A 317 3.26 -8.09 18.98
C GLU A 317 2.68 -9.01 20.06
N VAL A 318 1.35 -9.06 20.20
CA VAL A 318 0.69 -9.79 21.29
C VAL A 318 0.24 -11.21 20.90
N PHE A 319 0.04 -11.49 19.61
CA PHE A 319 -0.60 -12.71 19.13
C PHE A 319 0.10 -14.00 19.58
N GLY A 320 1.43 -14.02 19.52
CA GLY A 320 2.22 -15.20 19.91
C GLY A 320 2.05 -15.54 21.39
N GLU A 321 1.96 -14.52 22.26
CA GLU A 321 1.77 -14.70 23.70
C GLU A 321 0.34 -15.11 24.03
N LEU A 322 -0.65 -14.47 23.40
CA LEU A 322 -2.06 -14.80 23.52
C LEU A 322 -2.34 -16.25 23.12
N GLN A 323 -1.85 -16.71 21.96
CA GLN A 323 -2.01 -18.10 21.53
C GLN A 323 -1.37 -19.08 22.52
N GLN A 324 -0.18 -18.75 23.00
CA GLN A 324 0.53 -19.58 23.98
C GLN A 324 -0.20 -19.67 25.32
N MET A 325 -0.85 -18.59 25.77
CA MET A 325 -1.68 -18.61 26.97
C MET A 325 -2.95 -19.44 26.75
N LEU A 326 -3.67 -19.20 25.64
CA LEU A 326 -4.88 -19.96 25.28
C LEU A 326 -4.61 -21.45 25.22
N PHE A 327 -3.54 -21.88 24.54
CA PHE A 327 -3.18 -23.29 24.43
C PHE A 327 -2.99 -23.92 25.81
N LYS A 328 -2.31 -23.22 26.73
CA LYS A 328 -2.11 -23.73 28.10
C LYS A 328 -3.43 -23.81 28.84
N VAL A 329 -4.19 -22.71 28.91
CA VAL A 329 -5.44 -22.65 29.67
C VAL A 329 -6.45 -23.69 29.18
N ILE A 330 -6.54 -23.91 27.86
CA ILE A 330 -7.44 -24.92 27.26
C ILE A 330 -6.98 -26.35 27.57
N ASN A 331 -5.67 -26.63 27.52
CA ASN A 331 -5.14 -28.00 27.68
C ASN A 331 -4.82 -28.37 29.13
N SER A 332 -4.67 -27.40 30.03
CA SER A 332 -4.45 -27.64 31.44
C SER A 332 -5.75 -28.09 32.10
N ARG A 333 -5.93 -29.41 32.27
CA ARG A 333 -7.03 -30.01 33.06
C ARG A 333 -7.01 -29.61 34.54
N ARG A 334 -5.92 -29.01 35.01
CA ARG A 334 -5.75 -28.45 36.36
C ARG A 334 -5.14 -27.06 36.23
N TYR A 335 -5.83 -26.07 36.77
CA TYR A 335 -5.59 -24.62 36.77
C TYR A 335 -4.21 -24.12 37.27
N ARG A 336 -3.20 -24.97 37.50
CA ARG A 336 -1.92 -24.52 38.09
C ARG A 336 -0.89 -24.20 37.00
N GLY A 337 -0.42 -22.94 36.97
CA GLY A 337 0.82 -22.55 36.27
C GLY A 337 0.69 -21.59 35.08
N TYR A 338 -0.45 -20.92 34.88
CA TYR A 338 -0.56 -19.83 33.90
C TYR A 338 -0.40 -18.42 34.51
N GLU A 339 -0.47 -18.28 35.84
CA GLU A 339 -0.27 -17.01 36.56
C GLU A 339 1.00 -16.25 36.14
N PRO A 340 2.19 -16.88 36.01
CA PRO A 340 3.39 -16.14 35.58
C PRO A 340 3.29 -15.59 34.15
N ARG A 341 2.42 -16.17 33.31
CA ARG A 341 2.18 -15.68 31.95
C ARG A 341 1.10 -14.61 31.90
N LEU A 342 0.13 -14.65 32.81
CA LEU A 342 -0.78 -13.52 33.01
C LEU A 342 0.00 -12.31 33.49
N GLU A 343 0.85 -12.48 34.51
CA GLU A 343 1.74 -11.42 34.99
C GLU A 343 2.65 -10.91 33.88
N LYS A 344 3.24 -11.80 33.06
CA LYS A 344 4.04 -11.38 31.90
C LYS A 344 3.21 -10.60 30.88
N LEU A 345 1.97 -11.00 30.63
CA LEU A 345 1.10 -10.31 29.68
C LEU A 345 0.68 -8.94 30.21
N GLU A 346 0.32 -8.86 31.49
CA GLU A 346 0.03 -7.61 32.20
C GLU A 346 1.26 -6.68 32.25
N GLU A 347 2.45 -7.24 32.42
CA GLU A 347 3.71 -6.49 32.32
C GLU A 347 3.96 -6.00 30.89
N LEU A 348 3.65 -6.81 29.89
CA LEU A 348 3.73 -6.41 28.48
C LEU A 348 2.75 -5.28 28.18
N LEU A 349 1.51 -5.36 28.69
CA LEU A 349 0.53 -4.28 28.65
C LEU A 349 1.07 -3.01 29.31
N ARG A 350 1.61 -3.11 30.53
CA ARG A 350 2.17 -1.94 31.22
C ARG A 350 3.39 -1.36 30.50
N SER A 351 4.22 -2.19 29.89
CA SER A 351 5.42 -1.74 29.18
C SER A 351 5.12 -1.13 27.81
N LYS A 352 4.03 -1.56 27.15
CA LYS A 352 3.69 -1.15 25.78
C LYS A 352 2.58 -0.11 25.70
N LEU A 353 1.62 -0.16 26.63
CA LEU A 353 0.59 0.87 26.77
C LEU A 353 1.01 1.99 27.75
N GLY A 354 2.09 1.80 28.52
CA GLY A 354 2.50 2.70 29.59
C GLY A 354 3.34 3.93 29.21
N ASP A 355 3.52 4.24 27.92
CA ASP A 355 4.07 5.53 27.46
C ASP A 355 3.01 6.43 26.81
N GLY A 356 1.76 5.96 26.75
CA GLY A 356 0.60 6.67 26.22
C GLY A 356 -0.51 6.75 27.25
N GLY A 357 -0.21 7.31 28.43
CA GLY A 357 -1.21 7.65 29.45
C GLY A 357 -1.93 6.43 30.02
N THR A 358 -1.54 6.01 31.22
CA THR A 358 -2.50 5.37 32.12
C THR A 358 -3.76 6.22 32.13
N PRO A 359 -4.95 5.74 31.69
CA PRO A 359 -6.16 6.29 32.26
C PRO A 359 -5.98 6.04 33.76
N GLU A 360 -5.95 7.12 34.54
CA GLU A 360 -6.21 7.00 35.97
C GLU A 360 -7.45 6.12 36.07
N VAL A 361 -7.26 4.90 36.58
CA VAL A 361 -8.36 4.13 37.10
C VAL A 361 -8.81 4.91 38.32
N GLU A 362 -9.60 5.97 38.08
CA GLU A 362 -10.59 6.40 39.05
C GLU A 362 -11.31 5.12 39.43
N LYS A 363 -11.21 4.78 40.71
CA LYS A 363 -12.00 3.70 41.29
C LYS A 363 -13.45 3.99 40.91
N PHE A 364 -13.92 3.27 39.90
CA PHE A 364 -15.28 3.38 39.41
C PHE A 364 -16.15 2.70 40.46
N ASP A 365 -16.55 3.50 41.45
CA ASP A 365 -17.48 3.10 42.49
C ASP A 365 -18.87 3.05 41.85
N GLY A 366 -19.23 1.87 41.34
CA GLY A 366 -20.59 1.50 40.99
C GLY A 366 -21.14 2.05 39.66
N GLY A 367 -21.45 1.13 38.73
CA GLY A 367 -22.72 1.23 38.01
C GLY A 367 -22.71 1.46 36.51
N ALA A 368 -21.72 1.00 35.75
CA ALA A 368 -21.86 0.84 34.29
C ALA A 368 -21.36 -0.54 33.85
N PRO A 369 -22.20 -1.36 33.18
CA PRO A 369 -21.79 -2.67 32.70
C PRO A 369 -20.80 -2.50 31.54
N VAL A 370 -19.66 -3.17 31.64
CA VAL A 370 -18.80 -3.52 30.50
C VAL A 370 -19.71 -4.07 29.39
N PRO A 371 -19.57 -3.65 28.11
CA PRO A 371 -20.36 -4.22 27.03
C PRO A 371 -20.13 -5.74 27.00
N ALA A 372 -21.15 -6.47 27.43
CA ALA A 372 -21.11 -7.92 27.47
C ALA A 372 -20.88 -8.42 26.05
N LEU A 373 -19.83 -9.23 25.88
CA LEU A 373 -19.69 -10.06 24.69
C LEU A 373 -21.05 -10.72 24.40
N PRO A 374 -21.54 -10.69 23.15
CA PRO A 374 -22.89 -11.11 22.84
C PRO A 374 -23.13 -12.53 23.35
N ALA A 375 -24.18 -12.66 24.18
CA ALA A 375 -24.60 -13.92 24.76
C ALA A 375 -24.90 -14.96 23.67
N PRO A 376 -24.71 -16.26 23.95
CA PRO A 376 -25.02 -17.32 23.01
C PRO A 376 -26.51 -17.30 22.65
N VAL A 377 -26.79 -17.11 21.36
CA VAL A 377 -28.11 -17.44 20.80
C VAL A 377 -28.21 -18.97 20.81
N GLN A 378 -29.16 -19.49 21.59
CA GLN A 378 -29.48 -20.93 21.66
C GLN A 378 -29.95 -21.48 20.32
#